data_AF-A0A3B6VNB6-F1
#
_entry.id   AF-A0A3B6VNB6-F1
#
_cell.length_a   1.000
_cell.length_b   1.000
_cell.length_c   1.000
_cell.angle_alpha   90.00
_cell.angle_beta   90.00
_cell.angle_gamma   90.00
#
_symmetry.space_group_name_H-M   'P 1'
#
loop_
_entity.id
_entity.type
_entity.pdbx_description
1 polymer ?
#
loop_
_entity_poly.entity_id
_entity_poly.type
_entity_poly.pdbx_seq_one_letter_code
_entity_poly.pdbx_strand_id
1 'polypeptide(L)' 'MNNKQRIIKTIRIIAYLFSYMMVTVVSFNYGYMFYAIKFDGASASANISFIFALPFIIAILLCVILIKIINKKMKD' A
#
# COMPACT_ATOMS: atom_id res chain seq x y z
N MET A 1 -24.60 10.03 10.23
CA MET A 1 -23.42 9.18 10.52
C MET A 1 -22.53 9.92 11.50
N ASN A 2 -22.21 9.33 12.67
CA ASN A 2 -21.35 9.94 13.70
C ASN A 2 -19.99 10.38 13.10
N ASN A 3 -19.44 11.52 13.54
CA ASN A 3 -18.13 12.02 13.11
C ASN A 3 -17.03 10.95 13.20
N LYS A 4 -17.00 10.13 14.27
CA LYS A 4 -16.05 9.01 14.40
C LYS A 4 -16.20 7.98 13.27
N GLN A 5 -17.44 7.66 12.89
CA GLN A 5 -17.74 6.73 11.79
C GLN A 5 -17.35 7.30 10.42
N ARG A 6 -17.50 8.62 10.21
CA ARG A 6 -17.00 9.30 9.00
C ARG A 6 -15.49 9.18 8.88
N ILE A 7 -14.76 9.42 9.97
CA ILE A 7 -13.29 9.32 9.99
C ILE A 7 -12.84 7.89 9.67
N ILE A 8 -13.44 6.87 10.30
CA ILE A 8 -13.12 5.46 10.00
C ILE A 8 -13.36 5.13 8.53
N LYS A 9 -14.48 5.59 7.95
CA LYS A 9 -14.78 5.37 6.52
C LYS A 9 -13.72 6.00 5.62
N THR A 10 -13.29 7.22 5.91
CA THR A 10 -12.22 7.90 5.16
C THR A 10 -10.90 7.14 5.27
N ILE A 11 -10.49 6.71 6.46
CA ILE A 11 -9.25 5.93 6.65
C ILE A 11 -9.30 4.61 5.87
N ARG A 12 -10.46 3.94 5.82
CA ARG A 12 -10.64 2.72 5.00
C ARG A 12 -10.45 3.01 3.51
N ILE A 13 -11.04 4.09 3.00
CA ILE A 13 -10.90 4.49 1.58
C ILE A 13 -9.42 4.76 1.27
N ILE A 14 -8.72 5.47 2.15
CA ILE A 14 -7.28 5.75 2.00
C ILE A 14 -6.47 4.44 1.98
N ALA A 15 -6.76 3.49 2.86
CA ALA A 15 -6.08 2.20 2.89
C ALA A 15 -6.29 1.41 1.58
N TYR A 16 -7.50 1.42 1.03
CA TYR A 16 -7.77 0.81 -0.28
C TYR A 16 -7.01 1.51 -1.40
N LEU A 17 -6.96 2.85 -1.40
CA LEU A 17 -6.21 3.61 -2.37
C LEU A 17 -4.71 3.25 -2.34
N PHE A 18 -4.12 3.15 -1.14
CA PHE A 18 -2.73 2.69 -1.00
C PHE A 18 -2.52 1.26 -1.53
N SER A 19 -3.49 0.36 -1.36
CA SER A 19 -3.41 -0.98 -1.93
C SER A 19 -3.42 -0.97 -3.46
N TYR A 20 -4.26 -0.15 -4.11
CA TYR A 20 -4.25 0.01 -5.57
C TYR A 20 -2.95 0.65 -6.07
N MET A 21 -2.47 1.68 -5.38
CA MET A 21 -1.20 2.34 -5.72
C MET A 21 -0.03 1.38 -5.59
N MET A 22 0.00 0.55 -4.54
CA MET A 22 1.03 -0.47 -4.34
C MET A 22 1.13 -1.41 -5.53
N VAL A 23 0.01 -2.01 -5.95
CA VAL A 23 -0.01 -2.94 -7.08
C VAL A 23 0.45 -2.23 -8.35
N THR A 24 -0.06 -1.02 -8.60
CA THR A 24 0.31 -0.24 -9.80
C THR A 24 1.82 0.03 -9.85
N VAL A 25 2.40 0.53 -8.76
CA VAL A 25 3.83 0.87 -8.69
C VAL A 25 4.69 -0.39 -8.82
N VAL A 26 4.37 -1.47 -8.11
CA VAL A 26 5.14 -2.71 -8.16
C VAL A 26 5.08 -3.33 -9.56
N SER A 27 3.89 -3.43 -10.17
CA SER A 27 3.71 -4.01 -11.49
C SER A 27 4.42 -3.21 -12.58
N PHE A 28 4.36 -1.88 -12.52
CA PHE A 28 5.07 -1.02 -13.48
C PHE A 28 6.58 -1.21 -13.39
N ASN A 29 7.14 -1.15 -12.17
CA ASN A 29 8.59 -1.36 -11.97
C ASN A 29 9.03 -2.78 -12.35
N TYR A 30 8.21 -3.78 -12.03
CA TYR A 30 8.49 -5.17 -12.41
C TYR A 30 8.57 -5.32 -13.94
N GLY A 31 7.58 -4.79 -14.67
CA GLY A 31 7.57 -4.81 -16.13
C GLY A 31 8.79 -4.10 -16.73
N TYR A 32 9.15 -2.94 -16.19
CA TYR A 32 10.35 -2.21 -16.59
C TYR A 32 11.62 -3.03 -16.35
N MET A 33 11.79 -3.61 -15.17
CA MET A 33 12.97 -4.44 -14.87
C MET A 33 13.02 -5.71 -15.72
N PHE A 34 11.86 -6.35 -15.97
CA PHE A 34 11.80 -7.51 -16.85
C PHE A 34 12.25 -7.18 -18.28
N TYR A 35 11.83 -6.03 -18.80
CA TYR A 35 12.32 -5.52 -20.08
C TYR A 35 13.83 -5.28 -20.04
N ALA A 36 14.34 -4.60 -19.01
CA ALA A 36 15.75 -4.27 -18.87
C ALA A 36 16.65 -5.52 -18.78
N ILE A 37 16.20 -6.59 -18.11
CA ILE A 37 16.91 -7.88 -18.08
C ILE A 37 16.96 -8.49 -19.49
N LYS A 38 15.85 -8.42 -20.22
CA LYS A 38 15.71 -9.08 -21.52
C LYS A 38 16.47 -8.36 -22.65
N PHE A 39 16.53 -7.04 -22.61
CA PHE A 39 17.01 -6.23 -23.74
C PHE A 39 18.18 -5.30 -23.41
N ASP A 40 18.27 -4.78 -22.18
CA ASP A 40 19.30 -3.80 -21.81
C ASP A 40 20.50 -4.42 -21.08
N GLY A 41 20.51 -5.75 -20.90
CA GLY A 41 21.60 -6.47 -20.23
C GLY A 41 21.67 -6.23 -18.72
N ALA A 42 20.56 -5.82 -18.09
CA ALA A 42 20.52 -5.61 -16.65
C ALA A 42 20.69 -6.95 -15.89
N SER A 43 21.62 -6.99 -14.92
CA SER A 43 21.88 -8.19 -14.10
C SER A 43 20.93 -8.34 -12.91
N ALA A 44 20.23 -7.27 -12.54
CA ALA A 44 19.38 -7.23 -11.35
C ALA A 44 18.05 -7.94 -11.62
N SER A 45 17.59 -8.79 -10.69
CA SER A 45 16.31 -9.51 -10.82
C SER A 45 15.11 -8.57 -10.75
N ALA A 46 14.08 -8.81 -11.58
CA ALA A 46 12.84 -8.04 -11.58
C ALA A 46 12.09 -8.10 -10.23
N ASN A 47 12.34 -9.16 -9.43
CA ASN A 47 11.77 -9.32 -8.10
C ASN A 47 12.21 -8.21 -7.11
N ILE A 48 13.28 -7.46 -7.40
CA ILE A 48 13.68 -6.30 -6.58
C ILE A 48 12.57 -5.23 -6.55
N SER A 49 11.69 -5.20 -7.56
CA SER A 49 10.53 -4.30 -7.62
C SER A 49 9.56 -4.46 -6.45
N PHE A 50 9.55 -5.60 -5.74
CA PHE A 50 8.70 -5.79 -4.56
C PHE A 50 9.12 -4.93 -3.37
N ILE A 51 10.34 -4.39 -3.34
CA ILE A 51 10.77 -3.43 -2.31
C ILE A 51 9.87 -2.19 -2.32
N PHE A 52 9.37 -1.78 -3.48
CA PHE A 52 8.44 -0.64 -3.59
C PHE A 52 7.09 -0.90 -2.89
N ALA A 53 6.76 -2.14 -2.52
CA ALA A 53 5.56 -2.44 -1.74
C ALA A 53 5.67 -2.01 -0.27
N LEU A 54 6.88 -2.00 0.30
CA LEU A 54 7.13 -1.72 1.72
C LEU A 54 6.49 -0.42 2.23
N PRO A 55 6.68 0.76 1.60
CA PRO A 55 6.07 1.99 2.09
C PRO A 55 4.53 1.92 2.14
N PHE A 56 3.89 1.25 1.18
CA PHE A 56 2.44 1.10 1.15
C PHE A 56 1.95 0.13 2.23
N ILE A 57 2.65 -0.98 2.46
CA ILE A 57 2.32 -1.94 3.52
C ILE A 57 2.38 -1.23 4.89
N ILE A 58 3.42 -0.45 5.15
CA ILE A 58 3.56 0.33 6.39
C ILE A 58 2.38 1.31 6.53
N ALA A 59 2.03 2.05 5.48
CA ALA A 59 0.90 2.98 5.50
C ALA A 59 -0.45 2.30 5.76
N ILE A 60 -0.70 1.14 5.15
CA ILE A 60 -1.91 0.34 5.37
C ILE A 60 -1.98 -0.15 6.82
N LEU A 61 -0.86 -0.64 7.37
CA LEU A 61 -0.80 -1.07 8.77
C LEU A 61 -1.12 0.07 9.74
N LEU A 62 -0.57 1.27 9.49
CA LEU A 62 -0.90 2.46 10.27
C LEU A 62 -2.40 2.80 10.20
N CYS A 63 -3.02 2.71 9.03
CA CYS A 63 -4.47 2.90 8.87
C CYS A 63 -5.27 1.90 9.72
N VAL A 64 -4.88 0.61 9.72
CA VAL A 64 -5.52 -0.43 10.53
C VAL A 64 -5.36 -0.16 12.03
N ILE A 65 -4.16 0.23 12.47
CA ILE A 65 -3.88 0.57 13.88
C ILE A 65 -4.75 1.75 14.33
N LEU A 66 -4.84 2.82 13.53
CA LEU A 66 -5.67 3.98 13.83
C LEU A 66 -7.15 3.61 13.97
N ILE A 67 -7.68 2.78 13.06
CA ILE A 67 -9.06 2.29 13.15
C ILE A 67 -9.28 1.48 14.45
N LYS A 68 -8.33 0.61 14.82
CA LYS A 68 -8.41 -0.15 16.09
C LYS A 68 -8.44 0.77 17.31
N ILE A 69 -7.59 1.80 17.35
CA ILE A 69 -7.54 2.77 18.46
C ILE A 69 -8.87 3.54 18.57
N ILE A 70 -9.41 4.03 17.46
CA ILE A 70 -10.68 4.79 17.45
C ILE A 70 -11.84 3.89 17.92
N ASN A 71 -11.91 2.65 17.44
CA ASN A 71 -12.96 1.71 17.84
C ASN A 71 -12.88 1.34 19.32
N LYS A 72 -11.67 1.21 19.89
CA LYS A 72 -11.50 0.99 21.33
C LYS A 72 -12.11 2.14 22.13
N LYS A 73 -11.77 3.39 21.79
CA LYS A 73 -12.34 4.63 22.36
C LYS A 73 -13.83 4.89 22.05
N MET A 74 -14.52 3.94 21.41
CA MET A 74 -15.98 3.99 21.21
C MET A 74 -16.73 2.97 22.06
N LYS A 75 -16.04 1.94 22.56
CA LYS A 75 -16.60 0.94 23.48
C LYS A 75 -16.42 1.35 24.94
N ASP A 76 -15.38 2.12 25.23
CA ASP A 76 -15.19 2.84 26.49
C ASP A 76 -16.10 4.08 26.53
#